data_AF-A0A8D0BTJ7-F1
#
_entry.id   AF-A0A8D0BTJ7-F1
#
_cell.length_a   1.000
_cell.length_b   1.000
_cell.length_c   1.000
_cell.angle_alpha   90.00
_cell.angle_beta   90.00
_cell.angle_gamma   90.00
#
_symmetry.space_group_name_H-M   'P 1'
#
loop_
_entity.id
_entity.type
_entity.pdbx_description
1 polymer ?
#
loop_
_entity_poly.entity_id
_entity_poly.type
_entity_poly.pdbx_seq_one_letter_code
_entity_poly.pdbx_strand_id
1 'polypeptide(L)'
;MGKGIYFLQETHQSKIKKILDHPVLQNQYLSPGTSKFRGVALIIHSAISFQVDNFKSDSLGRYIFLNGKIDSNKYTLASVYAPNSGQKKFIEDTLEELFKFATGNIIVGGDFNLIVNKQIDRTNRKHVKSVDTRETGFPSPHSPRTSQTQESWVHILFLGEHT
;
A
#
# COMPACT_ATOMS: atom_id res chain seq x y z
N MET A 1 -1.50 11.31 -16.79
CA MET A 1 -0.99 10.38 -15.76
C MET A 1 0.42 9.98 -16.13
N GLY A 2 1.35 9.89 -15.18
CA GLY A 2 2.74 9.49 -15.49
C GLY A 2 2.82 8.05 -16.01
N LYS A 3 3.90 7.71 -16.73
CA LYS A 3 4.20 6.31 -17.05
C LYS A 3 4.80 5.66 -15.81
N GLY A 4 4.25 4.52 -15.38
CA GLY A 4 4.73 3.86 -14.17
C GLY A 4 4.01 2.56 -13.85
N ILE A 5 4.57 1.86 -12.85
CA ILE A 5 3.94 0.73 -12.17
C ILE A 5 3.47 1.25 -10.82
N TYR A 6 2.21 1.00 -10.50
CA TYR A 6 1.55 1.54 -9.31
C TYR A 6 1.16 0.41 -8.36
N PHE A 7 1.56 0.55 -7.11
CA PHE A 7 1.23 -0.34 -6.00
C PHE A 7 0.22 0.38 -5.13
N LEU A 8 -1.01 -0.14 -5.04
CA LEU A 8 -2.08 0.48 -4.25
C LEU A 8 -2.50 -0.43 -3.09
N GLN A 9 -2.78 0.18 -1.93
CA GLN A 9 -3.34 -0.46 -0.75
C GLN A 9 -4.67 0.21 -0.37
N GLU A 10 -5.46 -0.46 0.47
CA GLU A 10 -6.79 0.00 0.91
C GLU A 10 -7.75 0.28 -0.26
N THR A 11 -7.74 -0.62 -1.24
CA THR A 11 -8.49 -0.47 -2.49
C THR A 11 -9.99 -0.70 -2.29
N HIS A 12 -10.68 0.28 -1.71
CA HIS A 12 -12.13 0.25 -1.57
C HIS A 12 -12.78 0.20 -2.97
N GLN A 13 -13.62 -0.80 -3.24
CA GLN A 13 -14.12 -1.12 -4.58
C GLN A 13 -14.73 0.10 -5.31
N SER A 14 -15.46 0.95 -4.60
CA SER A 14 -16.09 2.15 -5.18
C SER A 14 -15.10 3.26 -5.56
N LYS A 15 -13.97 3.37 -4.86
CA LYS A 15 -12.94 4.39 -5.14
C LYS A 15 -12.01 3.93 -6.25
N ILE A 16 -11.58 2.67 -6.19
CA ILE A 16 -10.62 2.15 -7.16
C ILE A 16 -11.24 2.03 -8.54
N LYS A 17 -12.53 1.69 -8.68
CA LYS A 17 -13.21 1.61 -9.98
C LYS A 17 -13.01 2.86 -10.84
N LYS A 18 -13.14 4.06 -10.26
CA LYS A 18 -12.92 5.33 -10.98
C LYS A 18 -11.49 5.50 -11.49
N ILE A 19 -10.51 4.97 -10.77
CA ILE A 19 -9.10 4.99 -11.17
C ILE A 19 -8.87 3.96 -12.28
N LEU A 20 -9.41 2.75 -12.09
CA LEU A 20 -9.27 1.62 -13.01
C LEU A 20 -9.97 1.85 -14.37
N ASP A 21 -10.99 2.70 -14.41
CA ASP A 21 -11.70 3.05 -15.65
C ASP A 21 -10.83 3.94 -16.59
N HIS A 22 -9.63 4.37 -16.16
CA HIS A 22 -8.75 5.18 -16.99
C HIS A 22 -8.12 4.34 -18.13
N PRO A 23 -8.17 4.77 -19.41
CA PRO A 23 -7.75 3.97 -20.57
C PRO A 23 -6.31 3.44 -20.54
N VAL A 24 -5.40 4.16 -19.88
CA VAL A 24 -3.97 3.79 -19.80
C VAL A 24 -3.65 2.82 -18.65
N LEU A 25 -4.62 2.46 -17.82
CA LEU A 25 -4.45 1.61 -16.63
C LEU A 25 -5.08 0.23 -16.79
N GLN A 26 -5.19 -0.29 -18.02
CA GLN A 26 -5.91 -1.54 -18.30
C GLN A 26 -5.23 -2.81 -17.76
N ASN A 27 -3.92 -2.78 -17.50
CA ASN A 27 -3.18 -3.93 -16.95
C ASN A 27 -3.28 -3.91 -15.42
N GLN A 28 -4.31 -4.58 -14.89
CA GLN A 28 -4.71 -4.52 -13.49
C GLN A 28 -4.68 -5.92 -12.86
N TYR A 29 -4.02 -6.03 -11.71
CA TYR A 29 -3.93 -7.26 -10.94
C TYR A 29 -4.39 -6.95 -9.51
N LEU A 30 -5.43 -7.63 -9.05
CA LEU A 30 -6.13 -7.29 -7.82
C LEU A 30 -6.13 -8.48 -6.86
N SER A 31 -5.82 -8.22 -5.60
CA SER A 31 -6.14 -9.10 -4.48
C SER A 31 -7.22 -8.38 -3.67
N PRO A 32 -8.51 -8.63 -3.95
CA PRO A 32 -9.60 -7.93 -3.29
C PRO A 32 -9.73 -8.37 -1.83
N GLY A 33 -9.93 -7.41 -0.92
CA GLY A 33 -10.30 -7.70 0.46
C GLY A 33 -11.79 -8.03 0.63
N THR A 34 -12.19 -8.35 1.85
CA THR A 34 -13.60 -8.61 2.17
C THR A 34 -14.38 -7.30 2.34
N SER A 35 -15.32 -7.08 1.40
CA SER A 35 -16.49 -6.17 1.32
C SER A 35 -16.42 -4.71 1.78
N LYS A 36 -15.50 -4.28 2.67
CA LYS A 36 -15.37 -2.89 3.16
C LYS A 36 -13.95 -2.48 3.51
N PHE A 37 -13.04 -3.42 3.73
CA PHE A 37 -11.68 -3.11 4.16
C PHE A 37 -10.70 -4.05 3.46
N ARG A 38 -9.48 -3.55 3.23
CA ARG A 38 -8.35 -4.28 2.65
C ARG A 38 -8.51 -4.50 1.14
N GLY A 39 -7.39 -4.86 0.54
CA GLY A 39 -7.26 -5.02 -0.88
C GLY A 39 -5.98 -4.34 -1.35
N VAL A 40 -5.25 -5.05 -2.19
CA VAL A 40 -4.07 -4.52 -2.86
C VAL A 40 -4.26 -4.63 -4.36
N ALA A 41 -3.72 -3.66 -5.07
CA ALA A 41 -3.70 -3.65 -6.52
C ALA A 41 -2.29 -3.39 -7.03
N LEU A 42 -2.00 -4.00 -8.18
CA LEU A 42 -0.86 -3.68 -9.00
C LEU A 42 -1.39 -3.25 -10.37
N ILE A 43 -1.01 -2.03 -10.78
CA ILE A 43 -1.45 -1.45 -12.05
C ILE A 43 -0.22 -1.10 -12.87
N ILE A 44 -0.18 -1.56 -14.11
CA ILE A 44 0.92 -1.28 -15.03
C ILE A 44 0.38 -0.34 -16.11
N HIS A 45 1.03 0.82 -16.26
CA HIS A 45 0.68 1.76 -17.33
C HIS A 45 0.85 1.08 -18.70
N SER A 46 -0.11 1.24 -19.61
CA SER A 46 -0.14 0.55 -20.92
C SER A 46 1.09 0.78 -21.80
N ALA A 47 1.76 1.92 -21.64
CA ALA A 47 3.03 2.22 -22.30
C ALA A 47 4.24 1.37 -21.82
N ILE A 48 4.11 0.63 -20.71
CA ILE A 48 5.13 -0.30 -20.22
C ILE A 48 4.79 -1.68 -20.79
N SER A 49 5.66 -2.21 -21.64
CA SER A 49 5.49 -3.54 -22.25
C SER A 49 5.90 -4.65 -21.27
N PHE A 50 5.15 -4.76 -20.16
CA PHE A 50 5.34 -5.81 -19.18
C PHE A 50 4.60 -7.07 -19.62
N GLN A 51 5.33 -8.13 -19.95
CA GLN A 51 4.77 -9.42 -20.31
C GLN A 51 4.59 -10.25 -19.05
N VAL A 52 3.35 -10.54 -18.67
CA VAL A 52 3.04 -11.31 -17.46
C VAL A 52 3.17 -12.80 -17.72
N ASP A 53 3.91 -13.48 -16.85
CA ASP A 53 4.08 -14.93 -16.88
C ASP A 53 3.08 -15.62 -15.94
N ASN A 54 3.00 -15.16 -14.69
CA ASN A 54 2.05 -15.66 -13.70
C ASN A 54 1.83 -14.65 -12.57
N PHE A 55 0.77 -14.85 -11.78
CA PHE A 55 0.50 -14.04 -10.60
C PHE A 55 -0.03 -14.91 -9.45
N LYS A 56 0.11 -14.41 -8.24
CA LYS A 56 -0.39 -15.03 -7.00
C LYS A 56 -0.99 -13.97 -6.11
N SER A 57 -2.14 -14.23 -5.54
CA SER A 57 -2.87 -13.27 -4.71
C SER A 57 -3.35 -13.90 -3.42
N ASP A 58 -3.32 -13.13 -2.35
CA ASP A 58 -3.90 -13.53 -1.08
C ASP A 58 -5.44 -13.48 -1.12
N SER A 59 -6.08 -14.42 -0.45
CA SER A 59 -7.53 -14.50 -0.27
C SER A 59 -8.10 -13.39 0.63
N LEU A 60 -7.29 -12.80 1.52
CA LEU A 60 -7.71 -11.75 2.44
C LEU A 60 -7.38 -10.33 1.95
N GLY A 61 -6.88 -10.20 0.72
CA GLY A 61 -6.57 -8.89 0.14
C GLY A 61 -5.28 -8.25 0.67
N ARG A 62 -4.32 -9.06 1.16
CA ARG A 62 -3.10 -8.55 1.81
C ARG A 62 -1.87 -8.50 0.93
N TYR A 63 -1.77 -9.35 -0.07
CA TYR A 63 -0.67 -9.27 -1.03
C TYR A 63 -1.10 -9.70 -2.43
N ILE A 64 -0.34 -9.23 -3.41
CA ILE A 64 -0.31 -9.79 -4.76
C ILE A 64 1.13 -9.79 -5.27
N PHE A 65 1.52 -10.90 -5.89
CA PHE A 65 2.80 -11.10 -6.55
C PHE A 65 2.56 -11.31 -8.04
N LEU A 66 3.42 -10.73 -8.86
CA LEU A 66 3.31 -10.77 -10.31
C LEU A 66 4.70 -11.02 -10.90
N ASN A 67 4.87 -12.16 -11.57
CA ASN A 67 6.06 -12.41 -12.37
C ASN A 67 5.82 -12.00 -13.80
N GLY A 68 6.87 -11.47 -14.41
CA GLY A 68 6.89 -11.18 -15.83
C GLY A 68 8.21 -10.61 -16.26
N LYS A 69 8.22 -9.95 -17.41
CA LYS A 69 9.43 -9.36 -17.98
C LYS A 69 9.17 -8.06 -18.70
N ILE A 70 10.17 -7.21 -18.68
CA ILE A 70 10.30 -6.07 -19.58
C ILE A 70 11.52 -6.38 -20.45
N ASP A 71 11.31 -6.44 -21.76
CA ASP A 71 12.30 -6.95 -22.71
C ASP A 71 12.75 -8.37 -22.34
N SER A 72 14.04 -8.59 -22.12
CA SER A 72 14.62 -9.87 -21.68
C SER A 72 14.76 -10.00 -20.16
N ASN A 73 14.50 -8.92 -19.41
CA ASN A 73 14.75 -8.88 -17.97
C ASN A 73 13.51 -9.35 -17.19
N LYS A 74 13.69 -10.37 -16.35
CA LYS A 74 12.63 -10.90 -15.48
C LYS A 74 12.49 -10.06 -14.22
N TYR A 75 11.24 -9.87 -13.81
CA TYR A 75 10.86 -9.15 -12.61
C TYR A 75 9.77 -9.90 -11.86
N THR A 76 9.86 -9.85 -10.54
CA THR A 76 8.77 -10.11 -9.62
C THR A 76 8.36 -8.80 -8.98
N LEU A 77 7.09 -8.42 -9.18
CA LEU A 77 6.50 -7.26 -8.54
C LEU A 77 5.58 -7.73 -7.41
N ALA A 78 5.74 -7.19 -6.21
CA ALA A 78 4.95 -7.54 -5.04
C ALA A 78 4.30 -6.31 -4.42
N SER A 79 2.97 -6.30 -4.32
CA SER A 79 2.24 -5.30 -3.52
C SER A 79 1.82 -5.95 -2.20
N VAL A 80 2.19 -5.35 -1.06
CA VAL A 80 1.94 -5.92 0.28
C VAL A 80 1.25 -4.89 1.19
N TYR A 81 0.27 -5.35 1.96
CA TYR A 81 -0.44 -4.57 2.98
C TYR A 81 -0.52 -5.36 4.29
N ALA A 82 0.34 -5.00 5.24
CA ALA A 82 0.42 -5.69 6.52
C ALA A 82 -0.78 -5.40 7.43
N PRO A 83 -1.19 -6.35 8.29
CA PRO A 83 -2.22 -6.12 9.30
C PRO A 83 -1.71 -5.22 10.44
N ASN A 84 -2.61 -4.55 11.15
CA ASN A 84 -2.30 -3.71 12.33
C ASN A 84 -1.72 -4.49 13.52
N SER A 85 -1.85 -5.83 13.54
CA SER A 85 -1.33 -6.71 14.57
C SER A 85 -0.66 -7.92 13.93
N GLY A 86 0.44 -8.39 14.53
CA GLY A 86 1.20 -9.52 14.02
C GLY A 86 2.04 -9.20 12.77
N GLN A 87 2.38 -7.93 12.55
CA GLN A 87 3.13 -7.44 11.38
C GLN A 87 4.37 -8.26 11.10
N LYS A 88 5.22 -8.47 12.11
CA LYS A 88 6.52 -9.12 11.95
C LYS A 88 6.36 -10.52 11.34
N LYS A 89 5.52 -11.36 11.96
CA LYS A 89 5.25 -12.71 11.49
C LYS A 89 4.61 -12.69 10.10
N PHE A 90 3.63 -11.81 9.88
CA PHE A 90 3.00 -11.68 8.56
C PHE A 90 4.03 -11.34 7.46
N ILE A 91 4.96 -10.42 7.73
CA ILE A 91 6.00 -10.05 6.77
C ILE A 91 6.99 -11.19 6.56
N GLU A 92 7.44 -11.86 7.62
CA GLU A 92 8.31 -13.04 7.49
C GLU A 92 7.66 -14.13 6.62
N ASP A 93 6.43 -14.51 6.92
CA ASP A 93 5.67 -15.53 6.18
C ASP A 93 5.44 -15.09 4.71
N THR A 94 5.09 -13.82 4.49
CA THR A 94 4.84 -13.26 3.15
C THR A 94 6.13 -13.18 2.31
N LEU A 95 7.26 -12.82 2.91
CA LEU A 95 8.55 -12.78 2.22
C LEU A 95 9.04 -14.19 1.87
N GLU A 96 8.86 -15.16 2.77
CA GLU A 96 9.18 -16.56 2.46
C GLU A 96 8.36 -17.08 1.26
N GLU A 97 7.06 -16.75 1.24
CA GLU A 97 6.19 -17.10 0.12
C GLU A 97 6.56 -16.37 -1.18
N LEU A 98 6.96 -15.10 -1.08
CA LEU A 98 7.45 -14.30 -2.20
C LEU A 98 8.72 -14.91 -2.79
N PHE A 99 9.71 -15.26 -1.98
CA PHE A 99 10.97 -15.84 -2.47
C PHE A 99 10.77 -17.20 -3.16
N LYS A 100 9.79 -18.01 -2.71
CA LYS A 100 9.41 -19.26 -3.40
C LYS A 100 8.73 -19.02 -4.75
N PHE A 101 8.05 -17.88 -4.90
CA PHE A 101 7.32 -17.51 -6.10
C PHE A 101 8.17 -16.71 -7.10
N ALA A 102 9.16 -15.96 -6.61
CA ALA A 102 9.87 -14.95 -7.37
C ALA A 102 10.78 -15.52 -8.46
N THR A 103 10.96 -14.74 -9.52
CA THR A 103 11.90 -14.98 -10.62
C THR A 103 12.55 -13.67 -11.04
N GLY A 104 13.88 -13.61 -11.06
CA GLY A 104 14.62 -12.42 -11.48
C GLY A 104 14.61 -11.31 -10.41
N ASN A 105 14.47 -10.06 -10.85
CA ASN A 105 14.58 -8.89 -9.98
C ASN A 105 13.30 -8.65 -9.17
N ILE A 106 13.42 -8.50 -7.86
CA ILE A 106 12.27 -8.37 -6.97
C ILE A 106 12.05 -6.91 -6.58
N ILE A 107 10.86 -6.39 -6.88
CA ILE A 107 10.41 -5.06 -6.46
C ILE A 107 9.21 -5.23 -5.53
N VAL A 108 9.38 -4.84 -4.27
CA VAL A 108 8.31 -4.88 -3.27
C VAL A 108 7.86 -3.46 -2.95
N GLY A 109 6.60 -3.16 -3.20
CA GLY A 109 5.95 -1.92 -2.77
C GLY A 109 4.85 -2.23 -1.77
N GLY A 110 4.71 -1.45 -0.72
CA GLY A 110 3.65 -1.73 0.23
C GLY A 110 3.54 -0.78 1.41
N ASP A 111 2.47 -0.99 2.16
CA ASP A 111 2.32 -0.47 3.51
C ASP A 111 2.54 -1.63 4.49
N PHE A 112 3.74 -1.65 5.07
CA PHE A 112 4.15 -2.69 5.99
C PHE A 112 3.63 -2.46 7.42
N ASN A 113 3.02 -1.30 7.72
CA ASN A 113 2.53 -0.92 9.05
C ASN A 113 3.54 -1.24 10.18
N LEU A 114 4.84 -1.19 9.88
CA LEU A 114 5.91 -1.56 10.81
C LEU A 114 6.17 -0.40 11.75
N ILE A 115 5.87 -0.59 13.03
CA ILE A 115 6.38 0.28 14.08
C ILE A 115 7.85 -0.08 14.30
N VAL A 116 8.74 0.54 13.53
CA VAL A 116 10.19 0.29 13.59
C VAL A 116 10.78 0.80 14.92
N ASN A 117 10.17 1.83 15.52
CA ASN A 117 10.55 2.32 16.84
C ASN A 117 9.35 2.92 17.61
N LYS A 118 8.86 2.20 18.64
CA LYS A 118 7.73 2.65 19.48
C LYS A 118 7.91 4.02 20.14
N GLN A 119 9.15 4.51 20.33
CA GLN A 119 9.45 5.80 20.94
C GLN A 119 9.29 6.98 19.96
N ILE A 120 9.52 6.75 18.66
CA ILE A 120 9.49 7.79 17.62
C ILE A 120 8.13 7.80 16.90
N ASP A 121 7.51 6.63 16.76
CA ASP A 121 6.35 6.42 15.89
C ASP A 121 5.00 6.75 16.55
N ARG A 122 4.99 6.96 17.88
CA ARG A 122 3.82 7.53 18.57
C ARG A 122 3.97 9.04 18.61
N THR A 123 3.18 9.75 17.82
CA THR A 123 2.89 11.17 18.10
C THR A 123 2.41 11.27 19.55
N ASN A 124 3.20 11.92 20.40
CA ASN A 124 2.85 12.21 21.79
C ASN A 124 1.60 13.10 21.79
N ARG A 125 0.40 12.51 21.85
CA ARG A 125 -0.79 13.23 22.28
C ARG A 125 -0.62 13.52 23.76
N LYS A 126 0.11 14.58 24.08
CA LYS A 126 -0.01 15.18 25.40
C LYS A 126 -1.45 15.68 25.48
N HIS A 127 -2.25 15.00 26.29
CA HIS A 127 -3.55 15.47 26.72
C HIS A 127 -3.29 16.85 27.36
N VAL A 128 -3.52 17.93 26.63
CA VAL A 128 -3.62 19.25 27.24
C VAL A 128 -4.86 19.16 28.12
N LYS A 129 -4.67 19.09 29.44
CA LYS A 129 -5.76 19.29 30.38
C LYS A 129 -6.24 20.72 30.15
N SER A 130 -7.46 20.88 29.64
CA SER A 130 -8.11 22.18 29.57
C SER A 130 -8.21 22.74 30.98
N VAL A 131 -7.52 23.85 31.22
CA VAL A 131 -7.69 24.67 32.42
C VAL A 131 -9.10 25.25 32.37
N ASP A 132 -9.85 25.03 33.44
CA ASP A 132 -11.16 25.64 33.69
C ASP A 132 -10.98 27.17 33.81
N THR A 133 -11.64 27.93 32.95
CA THR A 133 -11.81 29.38 33.14
C THR A 133 -13.23 29.74 32.78
N ARG A 134 -14.04 29.92 33.83
CA ARG A 134 -15.38 30.48 33.78
C ARG A 134 -15.32 31.95 33.31
N GLU A 135 -16.23 32.27 32.38
CA GLU A 135 -16.82 33.58 32.08
C GLU A 135 -15.92 34.76 31.66
N THR A 136 -15.98 35.11 30.38
CA THR A 136 -16.46 36.41 29.85
C THR A 136 -16.48 36.35 28.32
N GLY A 137 -17.59 36.80 27.71
CA GLY A 137 -17.99 36.42 26.35
C GLY A 137 -17.34 37.17 25.19
N PHE A 138 -17.28 36.50 24.03
CA PHE A 138 -17.43 36.98 22.65
C PHE A 138 -17.53 35.72 21.74
N PRO A 139 -18.26 35.74 20.60
CA PRO A 139 -18.56 34.52 19.84
C PRO A 139 -17.38 34.05 18.97
N SER A 140 -17.15 32.73 18.95
CA SER A 140 -16.10 32.07 18.16
C SER A 140 -16.25 32.24 16.63
N PRO A 141 -15.20 32.67 15.90
CA PRO A 141 -15.14 32.45 14.46
C PRO A 141 -14.84 30.97 14.20
N HIS A 142 -15.57 30.40 13.24
CA HIS A 142 -15.41 29.01 12.81
C HIS A 142 -13.97 28.75 12.31
N SER A 143 -13.24 27.87 13.00
CA SER A 143 -12.00 27.30 12.47
C SER A 143 -12.34 26.16 11.51
N PRO A 144 -11.80 26.14 10.27
CA PRO A 144 -12.01 25.04 9.35
C PRO A 144 -11.38 23.76 9.91
N ARG A 145 -12.14 22.67 9.92
CA ARG A 145 -11.64 21.32 10.20
C ARG A 145 -10.73 20.90 9.05
N THR A 146 -9.44 21.18 9.16
CA THR A 146 -8.42 20.57 8.32
C THR A 146 -8.33 19.08 8.68
N SER A 147 -8.96 18.24 7.88
CA SER A 147 -8.67 16.81 7.82
C SER A 147 -7.23 16.66 7.33
N GLN A 148 -6.29 16.55 8.27
CA GLN A 148 -4.91 16.22 8.01
C GLN A 148 -4.88 14.76 7.55
N THR A 149 -4.90 14.55 6.22
CA THR A 149 -4.61 13.27 5.59
C THR A 149 -3.23 12.85 6.03
N GLN A 150 -3.17 11.74 6.77
CA GLN A 150 -1.92 11.09 7.12
C GLN A 150 -1.29 10.63 5.79
N GLU A 151 -0.16 11.21 5.41
CA GLU A 151 0.52 10.81 4.18
C GLU A 151 1.13 9.42 4.38
N SER A 152 0.53 8.42 3.72
CA SER A 152 1.07 7.07 3.65
C SER A 152 2.32 7.10 2.78
N TRP A 153 3.50 7.02 3.41
CA TRP A 153 4.75 6.84 2.68
C TRP A 153 4.75 5.46 2.02
N VAL A 154 4.81 5.41 0.69
CA VAL A 154 5.03 4.15 -0.05
C VAL A 154 6.48 3.74 0.15
N HIS A 155 6.70 2.65 0.87
CA HIS A 155 8.03 2.06 1.00
C HIS A 155 8.27 1.10 -0.18
N ILE A 156 9.28 1.41 -0.99
CA ILE A 156 9.77 0.52 -2.06
C ILE A 156 11.05 -0.16 -1.55
N LEU A 157 11.01 -1.47 -1.41
CA LEU A 157 12.18 -2.31 -1.12
C LEU A 157 12.66 -2.95 -2.41
N PHE A 158 13.93 -2.72 -2.75
CA PHE A 158 14.65 -3.47 -3.77
C PHE A 158 15.33 -4.65 -3.09
N LEU A 159 14.86 -5.86 -3.38
CA LEU A 159 15.53 -7.08 -2.98
C LEU A 159 16.31 -7.54 -4.22
N GLY A 160 17.63 -7.70 -4.07
CA GLY A 160 18.53 -8.04 -5.17
C GLY A 160 18.18 -9.37 -5.86
N GLU A 161 18.93 -9.72 -6.90
CA GLU A 161 18.68 -10.90 -7.73
C GLU A 161 18.60 -12.19 -6.91
N HIS A 162 17.54 -12.98 -7.13
CA HIS A 162 17.44 -14.36 -6.68
C HIS A 162 17.79 -15.27 -7.87
N THR A 163 18.95 -15.92 -7.81
CA THR A 163 19.41 -16.93 -8.79
C THR A 163 18.80 -18.29 -8.53
#